data_AF-A0A1H5YP03-F1
#
_entry.id   AF-A0A1H5YP03-F1
#
_cell.length_a   1.000
_cell.length_b   1.000
_cell.length_c   1.000
_cell.angle_alpha   90.00
_cell.angle_beta   90.00
_cell.angle_gamma   90.00
#
_symmetry.space_group_name_H-M   'P 1'
#
loop_
_entity.id
_entity.type
_entity.pdbx_description
1 polymer ?
#
loop_
_entity_poly.entity_id
_entity_poly.type
_entity_poly.pdbx_seq_one_letter_code
_entity_poly.pdbx_strand_id
1 'polypeptide(L)'
;MLIEKLYFTLPEILERWSISEDDLVYLAENDRLRLSVRVFGVPIEFGDFEETPEGEHFPVPWEQTRFNGLLDLHAQDVFQMFRSGQIHVSAFRTDRAGYAVVQDGAEPVLVMIGDLLLRRDERDRFEIQSGFSGRSGAGEENTLIVSADYQDVRCNGYRFKLGPIQAEVVRALHAAAQVGEPWQNGKAILSTAGSKSLRMADVFKSKKNWRQLIRSDRKGGYRLNVD
;
A
#
# COMPACT_ATOMS: atom_id res chain seq x y z
N MET A 1 -23.91 4.11 3.41
CA MET A 1 -23.36 3.66 4.70
C MET A 1 -21.94 3.16 4.45
N LEU A 2 -20.93 3.78 5.05
CA LEU A 2 -19.56 3.26 5.03
C LEU A 2 -19.44 2.22 6.15
N ILE A 3 -19.13 0.97 5.80
CA ILE A 3 -18.90 -0.08 6.78
C ILE A 3 -17.46 0.04 7.25
N GLU A 4 -17.26 0.18 8.56
CA GLU A 4 -15.93 0.19 9.13
C GLU A 4 -15.39 -1.23 9.25
N LYS A 5 -14.58 -1.65 8.26
CA LYS A 5 -13.98 -2.99 8.23
C LYS A 5 -12.79 -3.10 9.18
N LEU A 6 -12.71 -4.17 9.97
CA LEU A 6 -11.57 -4.48 10.85
C LEU A 6 -10.41 -5.16 10.11
N TYR A 7 -10.66 -5.68 8.92
CA TYR A 7 -9.68 -6.38 8.08
C TYR A 7 -10.08 -6.30 6.61
N PHE A 8 -9.13 -6.57 5.74
CA PHE A 8 -9.25 -6.47 4.28
C PHE A 8 -8.70 -7.73 3.63
N THR A 9 -9.30 -8.13 2.51
CA THR A 9 -8.76 -9.21 1.67
C THR A 9 -7.52 -8.73 0.91
N LEU A 10 -6.66 -9.66 0.47
CA LEU A 10 -5.47 -9.28 -0.32
C LEU A 10 -5.82 -8.49 -1.59
N PRO A 11 -6.84 -8.84 -2.39
CA PRO A 11 -7.23 -8.04 -3.57
C PRO A 11 -7.58 -6.59 -3.23
N GLU A 12 -8.27 -6.34 -2.11
CA GLU A 12 -8.59 -4.98 -1.67
C GLU A 12 -7.32 -4.18 -1.33
N ILE A 13 -6.33 -4.83 -0.71
CA ILE A 13 -5.04 -4.21 -0.39
C ILE A 13 -4.22 -3.96 -1.66
N LEU A 14 -4.12 -4.93 -2.56
CA LEU A 14 -3.42 -4.78 -3.84
C LEU A 14 -4.00 -3.62 -4.66
N GLU A 15 -5.32 -3.51 -4.74
CA GLU A 15 -5.99 -2.40 -5.42
C GLU A 15 -5.71 -1.06 -4.73
N ARG A 16 -5.89 -1.01 -3.41
CA ARG A 16 -5.69 0.22 -2.61
C ARG A 16 -4.25 0.69 -2.67
N TRP A 17 -3.30 -0.24 -2.61
CA TRP A 17 -1.89 0.04 -2.58
C TRP A 17 -1.28 0.21 -3.97
N SER A 18 -1.99 -0.26 -5.00
CA SER A 18 -1.52 -0.28 -6.39
C SER A 18 -0.13 -0.94 -6.52
N ILE A 19 0.08 -2.02 -5.76
CA ILE A 19 1.27 -2.87 -5.80
C ILE A 19 0.93 -4.22 -6.45
N SER A 20 1.94 -4.95 -6.91
CA SER A 20 1.75 -6.31 -7.41
C SER A 20 1.55 -7.30 -6.26
N GLU A 21 1.02 -8.48 -6.59
CA GLU A 21 0.99 -9.59 -5.63
C GLU A 21 2.41 -9.96 -5.18
N ASP A 22 3.38 -10.01 -6.10
CA ASP A 22 4.79 -10.29 -5.80
C ASP A 22 5.38 -9.30 -4.77
N ASP A 23 5.06 -8.00 -4.86
CA ASP A 23 5.52 -7.00 -3.91
C ASP A 23 4.89 -7.20 -2.52
N LEU A 24 3.59 -7.54 -2.46
CA LEU A 24 2.91 -7.85 -1.21
C LEU A 24 3.50 -9.10 -0.55
N VAL A 25 3.75 -10.13 -1.35
CA VAL A 25 4.40 -11.38 -0.91
C VAL A 25 5.79 -11.07 -0.38
N TYR A 26 6.60 -10.30 -1.10
CA TYR A 26 7.93 -9.90 -0.65
C TYR A 26 7.88 -9.19 0.70
N LEU A 27 6.95 -8.25 0.90
CA LEU A 27 6.80 -7.55 2.19
C LEU A 27 6.45 -8.53 3.32
N ALA A 28 5.58 -9.50 3.05
CA ALA A 28 5.13 -10.45 4.05
C ALA A 28 6.19 -11.51 4.40
N GLU A 29 6.90 -12.04 3.40
CA GLU A 29 8.01 -12.99 3.59
C GLU A 29 9.20 -12.36 4.33
N ASN A 30 9.36 -11.04 4.27
CA ASN A 30 10.45 -10.31 4.94
C ASN A 30 10.01 -9.65 6.26
N ASP A 31 8.89 -10.09 6.85
CA ASP A 31 8.36 -9.59 8.14
C ASP A 31 8.08 -8.07 8.15
N ARG A 32 7.95 -7.44 6.97
CA ARG A 32 7.59 -6.03 6.82
C ARG A 32 6.07 -5.82 6.92
N LEU A 33 5.31 -6.88 6.64
CA LEU A 33 3.85 -6.90 6.64
C LEU A 33 3.32 -8.21 7.23
N ARG A 34 2.36 -8.14 8.15
CA ARG A 34 1.77 -9.31 8.79
C ARG A 34 0.47 -9.70 8.11
N LEU A 35 0.41 -10.90 7.54
CA LEU A 35 -0.82 -11.48 7.03
C LEU A 35 -1.50 -12.30 8.12
N SER A 36 -2.82 -12.17 8.22
CA SER A 36 -3.64 -12.86 9.19
C SER A 36 -4.60 -13.84 8.54
N VAL A 37 -5.07 -14.78 9.34
CA VAL A 37 -6.14 -15.73 8.98
C VAL A 37 -7.28 -15.60 9.98
N ARG A 38 -8.51 -15.86 9.54
CA ARG A 38 -9.67 -15.90 10.42
C ARG A 38 -9.97 -17.31 10.86
N VAL A 39 -9.98 -17.54 12.16
CA VAL A 39 -10.23 -18.85 12.77
C VAL A 39 -11.49 -18.83 13.63
N PHE A 40 -12.16 -19.98 13.73
CA PHE A 40 -13.35 -20.17 14.55
C PHE A 40 -13.27 -21.45 15.38
N GLY A 41 -13.45 -21.33 16.70
CA GLY A 41 -13.50 -22.43 17.63
C GLY A 41 -12.21 -23.25 17.74
N VAL A 42 -11.08 -22.70 17.31
CA VAL A 42 -9.78 -23.40 17.30
C VAL A 42 -9.25 -23.44 18.74
N PRO A 43 -8.87 -24.63 19.26
CA PRO A 43 -8.28 -24.75 20.58
C PRO A 43 -6.86 -24.17 20.55
N ILE A 44 -6.68 -23.00 21.14
CA ILE A 44 -5.40 -22.28 21.20
C ILE A 44 -4.92 -22.23 22.65
N GLU A 45 -3.62 -22.43 22.83
CA GLU A 45 -2.87 -22.07 24.02
C GLU A 45 -2.14 -20.75 23.77
N PHE A 46 -2.30 -19.81 24.70
CA PHE A 46 -1.55 -18.56 24.75
C PHE A 46 -0.58 -18.60 25.93
N GLY A 47 0.62 -18.09 25.70
CA GLY A 47 1.62 -17.95 26.73
C GLY A 47 2.73 -16.99 26.34
N ASP A 48 3.67 -16.84 27.26
CA ASP A 48 4.88 -16.05 27.07
C ASP A 48 6.12 -16.94 27.23
N PHE A 49 7.29 -16.40 26.92
CA PHE A 49 8.55 -17.07 27.19
C PHE A 49 9.18 -16.48 28.44
N GLU A 50 9.62 -17.34 29.35
CA GLU A 50 10.49 -16.96 30.47
C GLU A 50 11.91 -17.45 30.20
N GLU A 51 12.89 -16.78 30.82
CA GLU A 51 14.31 -17.09 30.68
C GLU A 51 14.81 -17.75 31.96
N THR A 52 15.50 -18.88 31.84
CA THR A 52 16.21 -19.50 32.97
C THR A 52 17.42 -18.64 33.38
N PRO A 53 17.99 -18.83 34.58
CA PRO A 53 19.25 -18.19 34.95
C PRO A 53 20.40 -18.47 33.97
N GLU A 54 20.33 -19.57 33.23
CA GLU A 54 21.29 -20.01 32.22
C GLU A 54 21.02 -19.42 30.81
N GLY A 55 19.97 -18.62 30.63
CA GLY A 55 19.62 -17.96 29.37
C GLY A 55 18.74 -18.78 28.42
N GLU A 56 18.15 -19.88 28.89
CA GLU A 56 17.26 -20.72 28.08
C GLU A 56 15.83 -20.19 28.14
N HIS A 57 15.20 -19.98 26.98
CA HIS A 57 13.79 -19.62 26.92
C HIS A 57 12.90 -20.86 27.02
N PHE A 58 11.89 -20.83 27.88
CA PHE A 58 10.87 -21.87 27.97
C PHE A 58 9.46 -21.27 27.94
N PRO A 59 8.47 -21.96 27.34
CA PRO A 59 7.10 -21.46 27.26
C PRO A 59 6.40 -21.57 28.62
N VAL A 60 5.70 -20.50 29.00
CA VAL A 60 4.85 -20.42 30.18
C VAL A 60 3.40 -20.16 29.74
N PRO A 61 2.55 -21.20 29.68
CA PRO A 61 1.16 -21.05 29.26
C PRO A 61 0.34 -20.37 30.36
N TRP A 62 -0.53 -19.44 29.96
CA TRP A 62 -1.44 -18.75 30.89
C TRP A 62 -2.91 -18.80 30.45
N GLU A 63 -3.23 -19.19 29.22
CA GLU A 63 -4.61 -19.43 28.80
C GLU A 63 -4.71 -20.57 27.78
N GLN A 64 -5.72 -21.42 27.96
CA GLN A 64 -6.15 -22.41 26.99
C GLN A 64 -7.64 -22.19 26.69
N THR A 65 -7.98 -21.92 25.43
CA THR A 65 -9.35 -21.53 25.06
C THR A 65 -9.72 -21.92 23.64
N ARG A 66 -11.02 -21.90 23.32
CA ARG A 66 -11.51 -22.00 21.93
C ARG A 66 -11.58 -20.60 21.33
N PHE A 67 -10.55 -20.25 20.57
CA PHE A 67 -10.37 -18.92 20.01
C PHE A 67 -11.22 -18.69 18.76
N ASN A 68 -11.79 -17.49 18.66
CA ASN A 68 -12.48 -16.98 17.48
C ASN A 68 -11.90 -15.59 17.17
N GLY A 69 -11.36 -15.39 15.98
CA GLY A 69 -10.76 -14.10 15.64
C GLY A 69 -9.71 -14.19 14.55
N LEU A 70 -8.84 -13.20 14.54
CA LEU A 70 -7.70 -13.13 13.62
C LEU A 70 -6.42 -13.55 14.34
N LEU A 71 -5.61 -14.35 13.66
CA LEU A 71 -4.28 -14.76 14.09
C LEU A 71 -3.29 -14.46 12.97
N ASP A 72 -2.10 -13.98 13.32
CA ASP A 72 -1.06 -13.68 12.34
C ASP A 72 -0.25 -14.92 11.98
N LEU A 73 0.12 -15.01 10.72
CA LEU A 73 1.07 -16.01 10.23
C LEU A 73 2.51 -15.56 10.51
N HIS A 74 3.41 -16.52 10.71
CA HIS A 74 4.84 -16.23 10.66
C HIS A 74 5.30 -16.08 9.20
N ALA A 75 6.38 -15.33 8.97
CA ALA A 75 6.95 -15.16 7.62
C ALA A 75 7.28 -16.50 6.94
N GLN A 76 7.74 -17.49 7.70
CA GLN A 76 7.98 -18.84 7.18
C GLN A 76 6.71 -19.50 6.65
N ASP A 77 5.57 -19.30 7.32
CA ASP A 77 4.28 -19.86 6.91
C ASP A 77 3.79 -19.15 5.65
N VAL A 78 3.96 -17.82 5.58
CA VAL A 78 3.66 -17.04 4.37
C VAL A 78 4.47 -17.54 3.18
N PHE A 79 5.78 -17.72 3.34
CA PHE A 79 6.65 -18.25 2.28
C PHE A 79 6.17 -19.63 1.79
N GLN A 80 5.86 -20.55 2.72
CA GLN A 80 5.35 -21.86 2.35
C GLN A 80 3.98 -21.76 1.67
N MET A 81 3.08 -20.91 2.18
CA MET A 81 1.75 -20.68 1.64
C MET A 81 1.78 -20.27 0.16
N PHE A 82 2.54 -19.25 -0.19
CA PHE A 82 2.60 -18.78 -1.59
C PHE A 82 3.34 -19.76 -2.51
N ARG A 83 4.13 -20.68 -1.95
CA ARG A 83 4.79 -21.75 -2.70
C ARG A 83 3.88 -22.97 -2.95
N SER A 84 3.08 -23.37 -1.98
CA SER A 84 2.27 -24.60 -2.04
C SER A 84 0.78 -24.36 -2.31
N GLY A 85 0.30 -23.13 -2.15
CA GLY A 85 -1.12 -22.76 -2.25
C GLY A 85 -1.96 -23.06 -1.01
N GLN A 86 -1.45 -23.92 -0.11
CA GLN A 86 -2.09 -24.29 1.15
C GLN A 86 -1.07 -24.81 2.16
N ILE A 87 -1.32 -24.59 3.45
CA ILE A 87 -0.48 -25.07 4.56
C ILE A 87 -1.34 -25.46 5.77
N HIS A 88 -0.74 -26.24 6.67
CA HIS A 88 -1.30 -26.56 7.98
C HIS A 88 -0.51 -25.79 9.03
N VAL A 89 -1.19 -24.92 9.79
CA VAL A 89 -0.56 -24.00 10.75
C VAL A 89 -0.97 -24.36 12.16
N SER A 90 0.03 -24.55 13.02
CA SER A 90 -0.18 -24.81 14.46
C SER A 90 0.38 -23.71 15.35
N ALA A 91 1.15 -22.76 14.81
CA ALA A 91 1.72 -21.66 15.57
C ALA A 91 1.39 -20.34 14.88
N PHE A 92 0.98 -19.37 15.68
CA PHE A 92 0.53 -18.08 15.21
C PHE A 92 1.17 -16.97 16.03
N ARG A 93 1.24 -15.79 15.42
CA ARG A 93 1.58 -14.55 16.11
C ARG A 93 0.31 -13.85 16.57
N THR A 94 0.45 -13.13 17.67
CA THR A 94 -0.60 -12.26 18.19
C THR A 94 0.06 -11.15 19.00
N ASP A 95 -0.57 -9.99 19.07
CA ASP A 95 -0.09 -8.89 19.94
C ASP A 95 -0.52 -9.12 21.42
N ARG A 96 -1.27 -10.19 21.70
CA ARG A 96 -1.79 -10.54 23.03
C ARG A 96 -0.80 -11.34 23.89
N ALA A 97 0.13 -12.07 23.26
CA ALA A 97 0.93 -13.10 23.90
C ALA A 97 2.25 -13.30 23.15
N GLY A 98 3.30 -13.74 23.84
CA GLY A 98 4.58 -14.12 23.24
C GLY A 98 4.47 -15.30 22.27
N TYR A 99 3.52 -16.21 22.47
CA TYR A 99 3.14 -17.23 21.50
C TYR A 99 1.63 -17.53 21.52
N ALA A 100 1.14 -18.05 20.40
CA ALA A 100 -0.16 -18.68 20.29
C ALA A 100 -0.02 -19.97 19.49
N VAL A 101 -0.36 -21.11 20.08
CA VAL A 101 -0.24 -22.42 19.43
C VAL A 101 -1.53 -23.21 19.52
N VAL A 102 -1.79 -24.04 18.51
CA VAL A 102 -2.85 -25.05 18.57
C VAL A 102 -2.51 -26.04 19.68
N GLN A 103 -3.47 -26.32 20.55
CA GLN A 103 -3.28 -27.20 21.70
C GLN A 103 -2.84 -28.60 21.27
N ASP A 104 -2.06 -29.27 22.13
CA ASP A 104 -1.58 -30.62 21.86
C ASP A 104 -2.76 -31.60 21.65
N GLY A 105 -2.62 -32.48 20.65
CA GLY A 105 -3.65 -33.40 20.21
C GLY A 105 -4.79 -32.80 19.37
N ALA A 106 -4.78 -31.49 19.09
CA ALA A 106 -5.71 -30.87 18.15
C ALA A 106 -5.14 -30.79 16.72
N GLU A 107 -6.03 -30.82 15.73
CA GLU A 107 -5.64 -30.70 14.33
C GLU A 107 -5.13 -29.28 14.00
N PRO A 108 -4.02 -29.15 13.26
CA PRO A 108 -3.57 -27.88 12.72
C PRO A 108 -4.63 -27.20 11.86
N VAL A 109 -4.56 -25.88 11.76
CA VAL A 109 -5.49 -25.11 10.92
C VAL A 109 -5.04 -25.21 9.46
N LEU A 110 -5.90 -25.77 8.59
CA LEU A 110 -5.71 -25.67 7.15
C LEU A 110 -5.97 -24.23 6.71
N VAL A 111 -4.98 -23.62 6.06
CA VAL A 111 -5.06 -22.27 5.51
C VAL A 111 -4.79 -22.34 4.01
N MET A 112 -5.56 -21.60 3.22
CA MET A 112 -5.34 -21.38 1.79
C MET A 112 -5.04 -19.91 1.50
N ILE A 113 -4.46 -19.61 0.32
CA ILE A 113 -4.18 -18.22 -0.10
C ILE A 113 -5.44 -17.33 -0.04
N GLY A 114 -6.61 -17.89 -0.37
CA GLY A 114 -7.89 -17.18 -0.33
C GLY A 114 -8.36 -16.77 1.07
N ASP A 115 -7.78 -17.36 2.13
CA ASP A 115 -8.12 -17.07 3.52
C ASP A 115 -7.28 -15.92 4.11
N LEU A 116 -6.29 -15.42 3.36
CA LEU A 116 -5.36 -14.40 3.81
C LEU A 116 -6.03 -13.03 3.88
N LEU A 117 -5.81 -12.37 5.01
CA LEU A 117 -6.35 -11.07 5.34
C LEU A 117 -5.23 -10.14 5.80
N LEU A 118 -5.45 -8.84 5.65
CA LEU A 118 -4.67 -7.81 6.30
C LEU A 118 -5.54 -7.12 7.35
N ARG A 119 -5.08 -7.08 8.60
CA ARG A 119 -5.79 -6.30 9.63
C ARG A 119 -5.72 -4.81 9.33
N ARG A 120 -6.72 -4.07 9.82
CA ARG A 120 -6.73 -2.61 9.72
C ARG A 120 -5.53 -1.98 10.43
N ASP A 121 -5.26 -2.36 11.67
CA ASP A 121 -4.14 -1.82 12.47
C ASP A 121 -2.80 -2.03 11.76
N GLU A 122 -2.58 -3.21 11.18
CA GLU A 122 -1.38 -3.53 10.43
C GLU A 122 -1.27 -2.74 9.13
N ARG A 123 -2.38 -2.60 8.40
CA ARG A 123 -2.45 -1.71 7.23
C ARG A 123 -2.09 -0.29 7.63
N ASP A 124 -2.71 0.24 8.68
CA ASP A 124 -2.52 1.61 9.13
C ASP A 124 -1.07 1.84 9.59
N ARG A 125 -0.49 0.88 10.33
CA ARG A 125 0.93 0.87 10.70
C ARG A 125 1.83 0.94 9.47
N PHE A 126 1.59 0.07 8.49
CA PHE A 126 2.39 0.02 7.26
C PHE A 126 2.24 1.31 6.46
N GLU A 127 1.02 1.84 6.33
CA GLU A 127 0.70 3.09 5.65
C GLU A 127 1.45 4.27 6.27
N ILE A 128 1.44 4.39 7.61
CA ILE A 128 2.19 5.42 8.33
C ILE A 128 3.70 5.27 8.13
N GLN A 129 4.25 4.05 8.27
CA GLN A 129 5.69 3.81 8.20
C GLN A 129 6.26 4.04 6.80
N SER A 130 5.52 3.67 5.76
CA SER A 130 5.95 3.79 4.37
C SER A 130 5.65 5.16 3.75
N GLY A 131 4.94 6.03 4.48
CA GLY A 131 4.38 7.27 3.91
C GLY A 131 3.30 6.99 2.87
N PHE A 132 2.72 5.79 2.88
CA PHE A 132 1.67 5.37 1.97
C PHE A 132 0.32 5.87 2.46
N SER A 133 -0.09 7.04 1.99
CA SER A 133 -1.47 7.50 2.12
C SER A 133 -2.33 6.77 1.10
N GLY A 134 -2.83 5.59 1.48
CA GLY A 134 -3.74 4.82 0.64
C GLY A 134 -4.95 5.64 0.23
N ARG A 135 -5.53 5.31 -0.93
CA ARG A 135 -6.71 6.00 -1.48
C ARG A 135 -7.89 5.87 -0.52
N SER A 136 -7.97 6.75 0.46
CA SER A 136 -9.12 7.05 1.28
C SER A 136 -9.43 8.52 1.02
N GLY A 137 -10.62 8.78 0.47
CA GLY A 137 -11.08 10.14 0.22
C GLY A 137 -11.09 10.99 1.49
N ALA A 138 -10.94 12.30 1.27
CA ALA A 138 -10.87 13.41 2.22
C ALA A 138 -9.45 13.71 2.74
N GLY A 139 -8.69 14.48 1.94
CA GLY A 139 -7.44 15.14 2.35
C GLY A 139 -6.28 14.87 1.39
N GLU A 140 -6.39 15.31 0.13
CA GLU A 140 -5.25 15.36 -0.80
C GLU A 140 -4.20 16.34 -0.24
N GLU A 141 -3.09 15.84 0.30
CA GLU A 141 -1.83 16.54 0.04
C GLU A 141 -1.47 16.22 -1.41
N ASN A 142 -1.56 17.23 -2.26
CA ASN A 142 -1.31 17.12 -3.69
C ASN A 142 0.19 16.96 -3.97
N THR A 143 0.78 15.83 -3.58
CA THR A 143 2.20 15.59 -3.78
C THR A 143 2.45 15.14 -5.22
N LEU A 144 3.02 16.04 -6.03
CA LEU A 144 3.57 15.71 -7.33
C LEU A 144 4.87 14.89 -7.13
N ILE A 145 4.92 13.68 -7.69
CA ILE A 145 6.15 12.88 -7.73
C ILE A 145 6.58 12.75 -9.19
N VAL A 146 7.85 13.05 -9.48
CA VAL A 146 8.40 13.05 -10.84
C VAL A 146 9.71 12.28 -10.89
N SER A 147 9.95 11.56 -11.99
CA SER A 147 11.30 11.09 -12.34
C SER A 147 12.21 12.27 -12.68
N ALA A 148 13.53 12.08 -12.63
CA ALA A 148 14.51 13.13 -12.92
C ALA A 148 14.31 13.78 -14.30
N ASP A 149 13.84 12.99 -15.27
CA ASP A 149 13.56 13.42 -16.64
C ASP A 149 12.10 13.86 -16.87
N TYR A 150 11.24 13.80 -15.85
CA TYR A 150 9.81 14.10 -15.90
C TYR A 150 9.00 13.21 -16.87
N GLN A 151 9.55 12.07 -17.29
CA GLN A 151 8.82 11.13 -18.16
C GLN A 151 7.90 10.20 -17.38
N ASP A 152 8.17 9.92 -16.11
CA ASP A 152 7.25 9.24 -15.19
C ASP A 152 6.76 10.25 -14.15
N VAL A 153 5.47 10.59 -14.20
CA VAL A 153 4.85 11.57 -13.30
C VAL A 153 3.67 10.94 -12.57
N ARG A 154 3.62 11.11 -11.25
CA ARG A 154 2.46 10.78 -10.41
C ARG A 154 1.88 12.07 -9.84
N CYS A 155 0.59 12.29 -10.05
CA CYS A 155 -0.15 13.44 -9.53
C CYS A 155 -1.56 12.99 -9.16
N ASN A 156 -2.02 13.30 -7.94
CA ASN A 156 -3.37 13.03 -7.44
C ASN A 156 -3.82 11.57 -7.66
N GLY A 157 -2.91 10.63 -7.43
CA GLY A 157 -3.16 9.19 -7.62
C GLY A 157 -3.18 8.72 -9.08
N TYR A 158 -2.87 9.58 -10.06
CA TYR A 158 -2.73 9.21 -11.47
C TYR A 158 -1.26 9.10 -11.87
N ARG A 159 -0.90 8.04 -12.60
CA ARG A 159 0.41 7.86 -13.22
C ARG A 159 0.34 8.23 -14.70
N PHE A 160 1.28 9.06 -15.13
CA PHE A 160 1.45 9.48 -16.52
C PHE A 160 2.85 9.12 -17.00
N LYS A 161 2.92 8.37 -18.10
CA LYS A 161 4.13 8.27 -18.91
C LYS A 161 4.12 9.37 -19.95
N LEU A 162 5.03 10.32 -19.90
CA LEU A 162 5.08 11.50 -20.74
C LEU A 162 6.15 11.38 -21.82
N GLY A 163 5.86 11.92 -23.01
CA GLY A 163 6.89 12.12 -24.03
C GLY A 163 7.74 13.37 -23.73
N PRO A 164 8.86 13.59 -24.44
CA PRO A 164 9.82 14.66 -24.14
C PRO A 164 9.19 16.06 -24.04
N ILE A 165 8.32 16.42 -24.99
CA ILE A 165 7.62 17.71 -24.99
C ILE A 165 6.65 17.82 -23.79
N GLN A 166 5.94 16.74 -23.46
CA GLN A 166 5.02 16.71 -22.32
C GLN A 166 5.77 16.83 -20.98
N ALA A 167 6.92 16.15 -20.87
CA ALA A 167 7.79 16.19 -19.71
C ALA A 167 8.34 17.61 -19.48
N GLU A 168 8.80 18.28 -20.55
CA GLU A 168 9.29 19.66 -20.46
C GLU A 168 8.20 20.64 -20.01
N VAL A 169 6.98 20.49 -20.53
CA VAL A 169 5.82 21.28 -20.10
C VAL A 169 5.55 21.10 -18.60
N VAL A 170 5.54 19.86 -18.11
CA VAL A 170 5.28 19.57 -16.69
C VAL A 170 6.42 20.10 -15.82
N ARG A 171 7.67 19.99 -16.27
CA ARG A 171 8.83 20.57 -15.58
C ARG A 171 8.71 22.08 -15.43
N ALA A 172 8.35 22.79 -16.51
CA ALA A 172 8.17 24.24 -16.47
C ALA A 172 7.05 24.65 -15.50
N LEU A 173 5.91 23.96 -15.54
CA LEU A 173 4.80 24.23 -14.61
C LEU A 173 5.15 23.89 -13.15
N HIS A 174 5.94 22.84 -12.92
CA HIS A 174 6.41 22.48 -11.58
C HIS A 174 7.36 23.53 -11.01
N ALA A 175 8.34 23.98 -11.80
CA ALA A 175 9.26 25.04 -11.40
C ALA A 175 8.51 26.33 -11.07
N ALA A 176 7.52 26.70 -11.89
CA ALA A 176 6.67 27.86 -11.65
C ALA A 176 5.86 27.76 -10.35
N ALA A 177 5.35 26.57 -10.02
CA ALA A 177 4.67 26.33 -8.75
C ALA A 177 5.62 26.46 -7.54
N GLN A 178 6.85 25.95 -7.64
CA GLN A 178 7.85 26.03 -6.57
C GLN A 178 8.28 27.47 -6.23
N VAL A 179 8.26 28.38 -7.21
CA VAL A 179 8.58 29.80 -7.01
C VAL A 179 7.36 30.64 -6.62
N GLY A 180 6.18 30.03 -6.43
CA GLY A 180 4.96 30.73 -6.01
C GLY A 180 4.16 31.38 -7.13
N GLU A 181 4.53 31.15 -8.40
CA GLU A 181 3.82 31.66 -9.59
C GLU A 181 3.19 30.52 -10.40
N PRO A 182 2.21 29.76 -9.85
CA PRO A 182 1.77 28.51 -10.44
C PRO A 182 1.06 28.68 -11.81
N TRP A 183 0.41 29.81 -12.04
CA TRP A 183 -0.33 30.08 -13.28
C TRP A 183 0.56 30.64 -14.37
N GLN A 184 0.71 29.87 -15.45
CA GLN A 184 1.62 30.20 -16.53
C GLN A 184 0.91 30.27 -17.88
N ASN A 185 1.43 31.12 -18.78
CA ASN A 185 0.86 31.26 -20.11
C ASN A 185 1.12 30.00 -20.95
N GLY A 186 0.05 29.33 -21.38
CA GLY A 186 0.15 28.06 -22.09
C GLY A 186 0.90 28.14 -23.42
N LYS A 187 0.78 29.25 -24.17
CA LYS A 187 1.49 29.40 -25.44
C LYS A 187 2.99 29.57 -25.23
N ALA A 188 3.38 30.36 -24.23
CA ALA A 188 4.78 30.56 -23.88
C ALA A 188 5.43 29.24 -23.47
N ILE A 189 4.80 28.49 -22.57
CA ILE A 189 5.31 27.18 -22.12
C ILE A 189 5.43 26.20 -23.29
N LEU A 190 4.41 26.09 -24.14
CA LEU A 190 4.44 25.19 -25.28
C LEU A 190 5.56 25.55 -26.27
N SER A 191 5.79 26.85 -26.50
CA SER A 191 6.87 27.33 -27.35
C SER A 191 8.25 26.99 -26.75
N THR A 192 8.46 27.27 -25.46
CA THR A 192 9.71 26.97 -24.77
C THR A 192 9.99 25.46 -24.71
N ALA A 193 8.94 24.64 -24.57
CA ALA A 193 9.02 23.18 -24.61
C ALA A 193 9.23 22.60 -26.02
N GLY A 194 9.35 23.43 -27.06
CA GLY A 194 9.55 22.98 -28.45
C GLY A 194 8.33 22.32 -29.09
N SER A 195 7.12 22.57 -28.57
CA SER A 195 5.88 22.03 -29.12
C SER A 195 5.54 22.68 -30.46
N LYS A 196 5.19 21.86 -31.46
CA LYS A 196 4.58 22.32 -32.72
C LYS A 196 3.10 22.70 -32.55
N SER A 197 2.47 22.29 -31.44
CA SER A 197 1.08 22.62 -31.12
C SER A 197 1.01 23.85 -30.22
N LEU A 198 0.04 24.71 -30.50
CA LEU A 198 -0.30 25.91 -29.71
C LEU A 198 -1.33 25.62 -28.60
N ARG A 199 -1.83 24.39 -28.48
CA ARG A 199 -2.88 24.00 -27.54
C ARG A 199 -2.43 22.88 -26.63
N MET A 200 -2.58 23.09 -25.32
CA MET A 200 -2.21 22.11 -24.29
C MET A 200 -2.96 20.79 -24.48
N ALA A 201 -4.25 20.86 -24.83
CA ALA A 201 -5.07 19.69 -25.09
C ALA A 201 -4.52 18.81 -26.22
N ASP A 202 -3.99 19.41 -27.28
CA ASP A 202 -3.45 18.66 -28.41
C ASP A 202 -2.13 17.96 -28.08
N VAL A 203 -1.34 18.54 -27.17
CA VAL A 203 -0.10 17.93 -26.66
C VAL A 203 -0.40 16.76 -25.74
N PHE A 204 -1.42 16.85 -24.88
CA PHE A 204 -1.74 15.83 -23.88
C PHE A 204 -2.89 14.88 -24.24
N LYS A 205 -3.51 15.01 -25.42
CA LYS A 205 -4.67 14.19 -25.83
C LYS A 205 -4.46 12.68 -25.77
N SER A 206 -3.22 12.22 -25.90
CA SER A 206 -2.86 10.80 -25.81
C SER A 206 -2.82 10.26 -24.37
N LYS A 207 -2.93 11.14 -23.36
CA LYS A 207 -2.90 10.78 -21.94
C LYS A 207 -4.32 10.84 -21.38
N LYS A 208 -4.86 9.67 -21.04
CA LYS A 208 -6.16 9.55 -20.36
C LYS A 208 -6.10 10.36 -19.06
N ASN A 209 -7.14 11.12 -18.77
CA ASN A 209 -7.25 11.93 -17.55
C ASN A 209 -6.15 12.99 -17.34
N TRP A 210 -5.48 13.48 -18.40
CA TRP A 210 -4.42 14.50 -18.27
C TRP A 210 -4.83 15.80 -17.56
N ARG A 211 -6.15 16.10 -17.49
CA ARG A 211 -6.68 17.23 -16.72
C ARG A 211 -6.53 17.06 -15.20
N GLN A 212 -6.25 15.85 -14.74
CA GLN A 212 -5.89 15.57 -13.35
C GLN A 212 -4.42 15.93 -13.05
N LEU A 213 -3.61 16.21 -14.08
CA LEU A 213 -2.23 16.67 -13.97
C LEU A 213 -2.12 18.19 -14.19
N ILE A 214 -2.89 18.75 -15.12
CA ILE A 214 -2.80 20.17 -15.52
C ILE A 214 -4.18 20.81 -15.47
N ARG A 215 -4.32 21.90 -14.69
CA ARG A 215 -5.53 22.74 -14.66
C ARG A 215 -5.41 23.88 -15.67
N SER A 216 -6.55 24.34 -16.18
CA SER A 216 -6.67 25.53 -17.02
C SER A 216 -7.65 26.52 -16.39
N ASP A 217 -7.32 27.81 -16.45
CA ASP A 217 -8.19 28.92 -16.04
C ASP A 217 -9.22 29.30 -17.12
N ARG A 218 -9.22 28.61 -18.27
CA ARG A 218 -10.01 28.91 -19.49
C ARG A 218 -9.72 30.26 -20.16
N LYS A 219 -8.71 31.00 -19.69
CA LYS A 219 -8.22 32.27 -20.27
C LYS A 219 -6.84 32.13 -20.90
N GLY A 220 -6.29 30.92 -20.94
CA GLY A 220 -4.99 30.61 -21.54
C GLY A 220 -3.87 30.39 -20.52
N GLY A 221 -4.19 30.50 -19.23
CA GLY A 221 -3.35 30.10 -18.12
C GLY A 221 -3.47 28.61 -17.82
N TYR A 222 -2.35 28.01 -17.45
CA TYR A 222 -2.24 26.63 -17.04
C TYR A 222 -1.36 26.53 -15.79
N ARG A 223 -1.69 25.59 -14.90
CA ARG A 223 -0.88 25.24 -13.74
C ARG A 223 -0.91 23.74 -13.51
N LEU A 224 0.05 23.22 -12.74
CA LEU A 224 -0.10 21.86 -12.23
C LEU A 224 -1.30 21.75 -11.31
N ASN A 225 -1.92 20.58 -11.31
CA ASN A 225 -2.99 20.23 -10.40
C ASN A 225 -2.42 19.82 -9.04
N VAL A 226 -1.57 20.68 -8.48
CA VAL A 226 -1.13 20.60 -7.10
C VAL A 226 -1.59 21.84 -6.37
N ASP A 227 -2.24 21.65 -5.22
CA ASP A 227 -2.66 22.69 -4.28
C ASP A 227 -1.73 22.65 -3.06
#